data_AF-A0A7J6SM75-F1
#
_entry.id   AF-A0A7J6SM75-F1
#
_cell.length_a   1.000
_cell.length_b   1.000
_cell.length_c   1.000
_cell.angle_alpha   90.00
_cell.angle_beta   90.00
_cell.angle_gamma   90.00
#
_symmetry.space_group_name_H-M   'P 1'
#
loop_
_entity.id
_entity.type
_entity.pdbx_description
1 polymer ?
#
loop_
_entity_poly.entity_id
_entity_poly.type
_entity_poly.pdbx_seq_one_letter_code
_entity_poly.pdbx_strand_id
1 'polypeptide(L)'
;MRFLVNALVVTLVAADSACTAADRTVMANDHFPGVLWQCSEDALLTPKKVIPPCLKKDCGLSEGCAECFGDFGQCGLSCASKCLGNPSSADCAKCMDDHNCNKALLECTGLDKLFPPPTEKYSKC
;
A
#
# COMPACT_ATOMS: atom_id res chain seq x y z
N MET A 1 23.59 -47.59 -15.15
CA MET A 1 23.67 -46.14 -15.46
C MET A 1 22.55 -45.44 -14.71
N ARG A 2 22.89 -44.69 -13.65
CA ARG A 2 21.94 -43.92 -12.84
C ARG A 2 21.76 -42.56 -13.51
N PHE A 3 20.59 -42.30 -14.08
CA PHE A 3 20.24 -40.96 -14.55
C PHE A 3 19.91 -40.10 -13.33
N LEU A 4 20.84 -39.23 -12.97
CA LEU A 4 20.63 -38.16 -12.00
C LEU A 4 19.64 -37.16 -12.63
N VAL A 5 18.37 -37.26 -12.27
CA VAL A 5 17.39 -36.23 -12.57
C VAL A 5 17.72 -35.05 -11.67
N ASN A 6 18.51 -34.10 -12.20
CA ASN A 6 18.60 -32.77 -11.62
C ASN A 6 17.22 -32.13 -11.74
N ALA A 7 16.44 -32.22 -10.66
CA ALA A 7 15.23 -31.45 -10.50
C ALA A 7 15.64 -29.98 -10.45
N LEU A 8 15.67 -29.34 -11.62
CA LEU A 8 15.61 -27.90 -11.74
C LEU A 8 14.24 -27.51 -11.19
N VAL A 9 14.17 -27.23 -9.89
CA VAL A 9 13.02 -26.55 -9.31
C VAL A 9 13.06 -25.16 -9.93
N VAL A 10 12.38 -25.00 -11.06
CA VAL A 10 11.95 -23.70 -11.55
C VAL A 10 10.94 -23.23 -10.50
N THR A 11 11.44 -22.59 -9.45
CA THR A 11 10.60 -21.73 -8.63
C THR A 11 10.06 -20.69 -9.60
N LEU A 12 8.78 -20.82 -9.96
CA LEU A 12 8.02 -19.71 -10.49
C LEU A 12 8.27 -18.56 -9.52
N VAL A 13 8.99 -17.55 -9.97
CA VAL A 13 8.93 -16.24 -9.33
C VAL A 13 7.54 -15.73 -9.67
N ALA A 14 6.54 -16.14 -8.89
CA ALA A 14 5.41 -15.27 -8.66
C ALA A 14 6.03 -13.93 -8.25
N ALA A 15 5.55 -12.81 -8.78
CA ALA A 15 5.90 -11.53 -8.20
C ALA A 15 5.43 -11.61 -6.74
N ASP A 16 6.36 -11.90 -5.82
CA ASP A 16 6.06 -12.05 -4.41
C ASP A 16 5.72 -10.64 -3.92
N SER A 17 4.44 -10.30 -3.98
CA SER A 17 3.92 -9.08 -3.39
C SER A 17 4.37 -9.00 -1.94
N ALA A 18 4.77 -7.83 -1.46
CA ALA A 18 5.20 -7.65 -0.08
C ALA A 18 4.06 -7.89 0.93
N CYS A 19 2.80 -7.83 0.48
CA CYS A 19 1.63 -8.16 1.29
C CYS A 19 1.27 -9.65 1.21
N THR A 20 1.00 -10.23 2.38
CA THR A 20 0.49 -11.58 2.56
C THR A 20 -1.03 -11.65 2.32
N ALA A 21 -1.59 -12.87 2.34
CA ALA A 21 -3.04 -13.05 2.31
C ALA A 21 -3.74 -12.45 3.54
N ALA A 22 -3.09 -12.48 4.71
CA ALA A 22 -3.62 -11.86 5.93
C ALA A 22 -3.69 -10.33 5.78
N ASP A 23 -2.65 -9.71 5.22
CA ASP A 23 -2.62 -8.28 4.93
C ASP A 23 -3.76 -7.88 3.98
N ARG A 24 -3.99 -8.67 2.93
CA ARG A 24 -5.09 -8.43 1.99
C ARG A 24 -6.47 -8.53 2.65
N THR A 25 -6.61 -9.38 3.67
CA THR A 25 -7.85 -9.45 4.48
C THR A 25 -8.04 -8.17 5.31
N VAL A 26 -6.97 -7.63 5.90
CA VAL A 26 -6.99 -6.35 6.62
C VAL A 26 -7.36 -5.21 5.67
N MET A 27 -6.75 -5.15 4.48
CA MET A 27 -7.01 -4.08 3.51
C MET A 27 -8.42 -4.12 2.90
N ALA A 28 -9.10 -5.27 2.99
CA ALA A 28 -10.49 -5.41 2.56
C ALA A 28 -11.50 -4.86 3.59
N ASN A 29 -11.06 -4.51 4.81
CA ASN A 29 -11.87 -3.88 5.83
C ASN A 29 -12.22 -2.43 5.43
N ASP A 30 -13.49 -2.07 5.61
CA ASP A 30 -14.11 -0.79 5.30
C ASP A 30 -13.40 0.41 5.97
N HIS A 31 -12.80 0.18 7.15
CA HIS A 31 -12.06 1.21 7.89
C HIS A 31 -10.66 1.44 7.34
N PHE A 32 -10.06 0.48 6.62
CA PHE A 32 -8.66 0.56 6.19
C PHE A 32 -8.33 1.84 5.41
N PRO A 33 -9.13 2.29 4.42
CA PRO A 33 -8.87 3.54 3.72
C PRO A 33 -8.86 4.76 4.64
N GLY A 34 -9.74 4.78 5.65
CA GLY A 34 -9.82 5.89 6.61
C GLY A 34 -8.68 5.89 7.63
N VAL A 35 -8.17 4.72 8.03
CA VAL A 35 -6.93 4.62 8.83
C VAL A 35 -5.73 5.06 8.00
N LEU A 36 -5.64 4.65 6.73
CA LEU A 36 -4.58 5.08 5.84
C LEU A 36 -4.58 6.60 5.65
N TRP A 37 -5.76 7.22 5.53
CA TRP A 37 -5.87 8.68 5.51
C TRP A 37 -5.31 9.29 6.81
N GLN A 38 -5.76 8.82 7.97
CA GLN A 38 -5.27 9.33 9.26
C GLN A 38 -3.74 9.22 9.37
N CYS A 39 -3.17 8.05 9.08
CA CYS A 39 -1.72 7.83 9.08
C CYS A 39 -0.98 8.75 8.08
N SER A 40 -1.59 9.04 6.93
CA SER A 40 -0.98 9.89 5.90
C SER A 40 -0.96 11.37 6.28
N GLU A 41 -2.00 11.85 6.98
CA GLU A 41 -2.00 13.22 7.49
C GLU A 41 -0.95 13.43 8.59
N ASP A 42 -0.83 12.46 9.50
CA ASP A 42 0.17 12.51 10.58
C ASP A 42 1.60 12.46 10.04
N ALA A 43 1.77 11.94 8.82
CA ALA A 43 3.09 11.77 8.22
C ALA A 43 3.72 13.06 7.69
N LEU A 44 2.92 14.09 7.38
CA LEU A 44 3.38 15.36 6.80
C LEU A 44 4.39 15.14 5.65
N LEU A 45 5.64 15.62 5.80
CA LEU A 45 6.72 15.47 4.82
C LEU A 45 7.58 14.22 5.02
N THR A 46 7.18 13.31 5.93
CA THR A 46 7.91 12.08 6.26
C THR A 46 7.08 10.77 6.13
N PRO A 47 6.37 10.51 5.01
CA PRO A 47 5.55 9.31 4.80
C PRO A 47 6.21 7.99 5.20
N LYS A 48 7.41 7.71 4.69
CA LYS A 48 8.12 6.45 4.97
C LYS A 48 8.39 6.19 6.45
N LYS A 49 8.49 7.25 7.27
CA LYS A 49 8.79 7.11 8.70
C LYS A 49 7.55 6.93 9.56
N VAL A 50 6.38 7.38 9.09
CA VAL A 50 5.15 7.46 9.89
C VAL A 50 4.12 6.45 9.45
N ILE A 51 3.87 6.33 8.14
CA ILE A 51 2.79 5.46 7.62
C ILE A 51 3.05 3.99 7.97
N PRO A 52 4.25 3.40 7.73
CA PRO A 52 4.46 1.99 8.04
C PRO A 52 4.24 1.62 9.52
N PRO A 53 4.85 2.30 10.51
CA PRO A 53 4.59 1.96 11.91
C PRO A 53 3.14 2.24 12.34
N CYS A 54 2.48 3.24 11.75
CA CYS A 54 1.06 3.52 12.00
C CYS A 54 0.17 2.35 11.57
N LEU A 55 0.29 1.88 10.32
CA LEU A 55 -0.50 0.76 9.81
C LEU A 55 -0.17 -0.58 10.48
N LYS A 56 1.10 -0.80 10.86
CA LYS A 56 1.49 -1.97 11.69
C LYS A 56 0.76 -1.95 13.02
N LYS A 57 0.69 -0.79 13.69
CA LYS A 57 0.07 -0.64 15.00
C LYS A 57 -1.46 -0.73 14.92
N ASP A 58 -2.07 0.02 14.02
CA ASP A 58 -3.51 0.28 14.05
C ASP A 58 -4.30 -0.69 13.16
N CYS A 59 -3.62 -1.42 12.26
CA CYS A 59 -4.24 -2.43 11.40
C CYS A 59 -3.55 -3.80 11.42
N GLY A 60 -2.38 -3.93 12.04
CA GLY A 60 -1.68 -5.21 12.14
C GLY A 60 -1.07 -5.69 10.82
N LEU A 61 -0.77 -4.79 9.88
CA LEU A 61 -0.09 -5.16 8.64
C LEU A 61 1.31 -5.72 8.92
N SER A 62 1.73 -6.67 8.08
CA SER A 62 3.11 -7.13 8.02
C SER A 62 4.05 -5.98 7.64
N GLU A 63 5.33 -6.12 8.01
CA GLU A 63 6.34 -5.08 7.79
C GLU A 63 6.48 -4.71 6.31
N GLY A 64 6.69 -5.70 5.44
CA GLY A 64 6.81 -5.46 3.99
C GLY A 64 5.55 -4.83 3.39
N CYS A 65 4.36 -5.25 3.82
CA CYS A 65 3.12 -4.65 3.35
C CYS A 65 2.97 -3.18 3.78
N ALA A 66 3.29 -2.89 5.03
CA ALA A 66 3.22 -1.53 5.56
C ALA A 66 4.23 -0.58 4.87
N GLU A 67 5.41 -1.10 4.48
CA GLU A 67 6.39 -0.34 3.70
C GLU A 67 5.87 0.08 2.33
N CYS A 68 5.05 -0.74 1.64
CA CYS A 68 4.40 -0.35 0.39
C CYS A 68 3.61 0.96 0.53
N PHE A 69 2.92 1.13 1.67
CA PHE A 69 2.13 2.35 1.94
C PHE A 69 3.00 3.54 2.32
N GLY A 70 4.13 3.31 2.99
CA GLY A 70 5.14 4.34 3.21
C GLY A 70 5.73 4.85 1.89
N ASP A 71 6.02 3.95 0.96
CA ASP A 71 6.52 4.27 -0.38
C ASP A 71 5.46 4.96 -1.24
N PHE A 72 4.22 4.52 -1.14
CA PHE A 72 3.08 5.17 -1.79
C PHE A 72 2.88 6.61 -1.31
N GLY A 73 2.87 6.84 0.01
CA GLY A 73 2.78 8.18 0.57
C GLY A 73 3.97 9.06 0.19
N GLN A 74 5.18 8.48 0.13
CA GLN A 74 6.38 9.19 -0.31
C GLN A 74 6.30 9.61 -1.78
N CYS A 75 5.80 8.73 -2.64
CA CYS A 75 5.54 9.02 -4.04
C CYS A 75 4.53 10.17 -4.17
N GLY A 76 3.46 10.12 -3.37
CA GLY A 76 2.40 11.12 -3.38
C GLY A 76 2.76 12.52 -2.86
N LEU A 77 3.98 12.74 -2.34
CA LEU A 77 4.38 14.08 -1.87
C LEU A 77 4.33 15.14 -2.99
N SER A 78 4.63 14.78 -4.24
CA SER A 78 4.48 15.72 -5.38
C SER A 78 3.01 16.10 -5.63
N CYS A 79 2.08 15.25 -5.19
CA CYS A 79 0.64 15.43 -5.32
C CYS A 79 -0.02 16.02 -4.08
N ALA A 80 0.74 16.32 -3.01
CA ALA A 80 0.21 16.74 -1.73
C ALA A 80 -0.74 17.94 -1.85
N SER A 81 -0.42 18.93 -2.70
CA SER A 81 -1.29 20.10 -2.91
C SER A 81 -2.67 19.78 -3.53
N LYS A 82 -2.80 18.63 -4.20
CA LYS A 82 -4.05 18.12 -4.81
C LYS A 82 -4.78 17.13 -3.90
N CYS A 83 -4.04 16.45 -3.04
CA CYS A 83 -4.56 15.40 -2.17
C CYS A 83 -4.88 15.89 -0.75
N LEU A 84 -4.28 16.99 -0.30
CA LEU A 84 -4.51 17.54 1.04
C LEU A 84 -5.97 17.99 1.19
N GLY A 85 -6.62 17.59 2.28
CA GLY A 85 -8.01 17.92 2.60
C GLY A 85 -9.06 17.06 1.89
N ASN A 86 -8.80 16.55 0.69
CA ASN A 86 -9.65 15.59 0.01
C ASN A 86 -8.82 14.59 -0.83
N PRO A 87 -8.36 13.47 -0.22
CA PRO A 87 -7.59 12.44 -0.92
C PRO A 87 -8.42 11.70 -1.98
N SER A 88 -9.75 11.86 -1.95
CA SER A 88 -10.71 11.26 -2.86
C SER A 88 -11.02 12.13 -4.08
N SER A 89 -10.36 13.29 -4.21
CA SER A 89 -10.57 14.20 -5.34
C SER A 89 -10.04 13.62 -6.65
N ALA A 90 -10.70 13.93 -7.77
CA ALA A 90 -10.27 13.51 -9.09
C ALA A 90 -8.88 14.05 -9.46
N ASP A 91 -8.54 15.27 -9.02
CA ASP A 91 -7.23 15.88 -9.21
C ASP A 91 -6.13 15.13 -8.46
N CYS A 92 -6.39 14.70 -7.22
CA CYS A 92 -5.47 13.86 -6.47
C CYS A 92 -5.26 12.53 -7.18
N ALA A 93 -6.34 11.82 -7.51
CA ALA A 93 -6.28 10.52 -8.18
C ALA A 93 -5.48 10.61 -9.49
N LYS A 94 -5.76 11.62 -10.31
CA LYS A 94 -5.03 11.88 -11.56
C LYS A 94 -3.54 12.12 -11.32
N CYS A 95 -3.18 12.93 -10.32
CA CYS A 95 -1.77 13.19 -10.02
C CYS A 95 -1.05 11.90 -9.58
N MET A 96 -1.67 11.11 -8.71
CA MET A 96 -1.11 9.84 -8.23
C MET A 96 -0.92 8.84 -9.39
N ASP A 97 -1.83 8.82 -10.36
CA ASP A 97 -1.71 8.01 -11.58
C ASP A 97 -0.61 8.53 -12.51
N ASP A 98 -0.58 9.84 -12.79
CA ASP A 98 0.44 10.47 -13.66
C ASP A 98 1.86 10.24 -13.13
N HIS A 99 2.02 10.14 -11.80
CA HIS A 99 3.28 9.83 -11.12
C HIS A 99 3.54 8.33 -10.91
N ASN A 100 2.67 7.43 -11.42
CA ASN A 100 2.73 5.99 -11.24
C ASN A 100 2.68 5.50 -9.78
N CYS A 101 2.23 6.33 -8.84
CA CYS A 101 2.17 5.95 -7.43
C CYS A 101 1.15 4.81 -7.21
N ASN A 102 -0.02 4.91 -7.87
CA ASN A 102 -1.05 3.87 -7.79
C ASN A 102 -0.57 2.55 -8.38
N LYS A 103 0.10 2.60 -9.54
CA LYS A 103 0.69 1.41 -10.18
C LYS A 103 1.72 0.74 -9.27
N ALA A 104 2.66 1.52 -8.72
CA ALA A 104 3.69 1.01 -7.81
C ALA A 104 3.08 0.39 -6.54
N LEU A 105 2.00 0.98 -6.00
CA LEU A 105 1.28 0.42 -4.86
C LEU A 105 0.65 -0.94 -5.20
N LEU A 106 -0.02 -1.07 -6.35
CA LEU A 106 -0.62 -2.34 -6.78
C LEU A 106 0.44 -3.42 -6.99
N GLU A 107 1.57 -3.08 -7.64
CA GLU A 107 2.69 -4.00 -7.84
C GLU A 107 3.32 -4.44 -6.50
N CYS A 108 3.50 -3.51 -5.54
CA CYS A 108 4.07 -3.81 -4.24
C CYS A 108 3.12 -4.68 -3.37
N THR A 109 1.84 -4.32 -3.33
CA THR A 109 0.84 -4.99 -2.48
C THR A 109 0.26 -6.27 -3.11
N GLY A 110 0.40 -6.45 -4.42
CA GLY A 110 -0.25 -7.53 -5.16
C GLY A 110 -1.77 -7.42 -5.15
N LEU A 111 -2.31 -6.21 -5.00
CA LEU A 111 -3.74 -5.94 -5.16
C LEU A 111 -4.08 -5.80 -6.65
N ASP A 112 -5.24 -6.33 -7.05
CA ASP A 112 -5.71 -6.18 -8.44
C ASP A 112 -6.28 -4.78 -8.73
N LYS A 113 -6.74 -4.10 -7.68
CA LYS A 113 -7.30 -2.75 -7.75
C LYS A 113 -7.11 -2.01 -6.43
N LEU A 114 -7.16 -0.68 -6.50
CA LEU A 114 -7.14 0.16 -5.30
C LEU A 114 -8.42 -0.06 -4.48
N PHE A 115 -8.29 0.12 -3.17
CA PHE A 115 -9.43 0.22 -2.26
C PHE A 115 -10.27 1.47 -2.57
N PRO A 116 -11.56 1.47 -2.20
CA PRO A 116 -12.40 2.65 -2.39
C PRO A 116 -11.83 3.86 -1.63
N PRO A 117 -12.06 5.09 -2.14
CA PRO A 117 -11.66 6.30 -1.45
C PRO A 117 -12.27 6.36 -0.04
N PRO A 118 -11.54 6.88 0.96
CA PRO A 118 -12.08 7.02 2.30
C PRO A 118 -13.22 8.06 2.32
N THR A 119 -14.24 7.78 3.12
CA THR A 119 -15.36 8.71 3.38
C THR A 119 -15.19 9.47 4.70
N GLU A 120 -14.43 8.88 5.63
CA GLU A 120 -14.07 9.46 6.92
C GLU A 120 -12.73 8.88 7.41
N LYS A 121 -12.23 9.40 8.54
CA LYS A 121 -10.99 8.92 9.18
C LYS A 121 -11.32 7.92 10.27
N TYR A 122 -10.48 6.91 10.44
CA TYR A 122 -10.57 5.95 11.52
C TYR A 122 -9.25 5.85 12.27
N SER A 123 -9.30 5.49 13.55
CA SER A 123 -8.12 5.30 14.38
C SER A 123 -7.63 3.85 14.43
N LYS A 124 -8.33 2.91 13.79
CA LYS A 124 -8.07 1.46 13.85
C LYS A 124 -8.82 0.69 12.76
N CYS A 125 -8.18 -0.36 12.23
CA CYS A 125 -8.84 -1.50 11.57
C CYS A 125 -9.31 -2.53 12.63
#